data_AF-A0A662R4F8-F1
#
_entry.id   AF-A0A662R4F8-F1
#
_cell.length_a   1.000
_cell.length_b   1.000
_cell.length_c   1.000
_cell.angle_alpha   90.00
_cell.angle_beta   90.00
_cell.angle_gamma   90.00
#
_symmetry.space_group_name_H-M   'P 1'
#
loop_
_entity.id
_entity.type
_entity.pdbx_description
1 polymer ?
#
loop_
_entity_poly.entity_id
_entity_poly.type
_entity_poly.pdbx_seq_one_letter_code
_entity_poly.pdbx_strand_id
1 'polypeptide(L)'
;MSKLVDPDDLSYVVDTTAGGSDEIEIQTGAKTIKLLPQGTLSDDSPGATSGVTGKCLYSKFKEIWKSDSDLNKHRFPIQMIYEASFVWINGWGPEGDQTRDLFRDAGFKEVDGRENACMISLGSMDASTDQGYYTNVAGLDQTKVNLDKTGEINENIQTKGTGGTPDNSGYAKLFLREMQKTFAEYDLLAEQGLAALKYEAYRMPLANAPDTLKAIDNDTVIGTTDAGSLSGVKYSELTIDYIAGQLYETAAAQSYSVDDVLQDGAGRWYRCTTAGTVDATDANDLGTMGGSGSAVFEVFPGERQIGADYYAFNRILDVQDVTNGYSARLKEIHSWAQYKCRQASDINDDVNGDAWGTVYGNIAPVFTGFVGDTLHTAHGVFVDNYDVNDKNDLIMWDITVDGGGVDSTTILPATSTGRSFPFTAAGNINFSSNFVDEVDSTTRYTMYFAHITSTAVTGMKVSGSSGAGATLDWTGDAGALDHLSNGDYLAITGFTTETDNNGLWEITGSPSSNTVTASKVDGIDPVDEATGDTATCKQNPFESPGAVIVDNNAGTDIDGEISAASIGFDFDYTNNNQGGRAADTNADVILVAIAYDGAQYTVVNHTITKTTGQAVAVNAVDELNYENA
;
A
#
# COMPACT_ATOMS: atom_id res chain seq x y z
N MET A 1 17.42 19.80 -31.49
CA MET A 1 18.88 19.77 -31.83
C MET A 1 19.67 19.34 -30.59
N SER A 2 20.97 19.04 -30.66
CA SER A 2 21.75 18.59 -29.49
C SER A 2 22.23 19.76 -28.63
N LYS A 3 22.30 19.53 -27.32
CA LYS A 3 22.82 20.47 -26.31
C LYS A 3 24.23 20.91 -26.68
N LEU A 4 24.46 22.22 -26.69
CA LEU A 4 25.74 22.79 -27.11
C LEU A 4 26.78 22.72 -25.99
N VAL A 5 27.91 22.08 -26.31
CA VAL A 5 29.05 21.88 -25.40
C VAL A 5 30.34 22.52 -25.93
N ASP A 6 30.41 22.79 -27.23
CA ASP A 6 31.56 23.38 -27.89
C ASP A 6 31.33 24.88 -28.15
N PRO A 7 32.21 25.79 -27.66
CA PRO A 7 32.06 27.23 -27.90
C PRO A 7 32.17 27.62 -29.38
N ASP A 8 32.81 26.81 -30.23
CA ASP A 8 32.93 27.11 -31.66
C ASP A 8 31.59 27.01 -32.41
N ASP A 9 30.61 26.31 -31.84
CA ASP A 9 29.26 26.15 -32.41
C ASP A 9 28.35 27.36 -32.19
N LEU A 10 28.80 28.37 -31.42
CA LEU A 10 28.05 29.60 -31.13
C LEU A 10 28.57 30.76 -31.97
N SER A 11 27.69 31.46 -32.68
CA SER A 11 27.99 32.77 -33.27
C SER A 11 27.53 33.90 -32.34
N TYR A 12 28.06 35.11 -32.57
CA TYR A 12 27.73 36.27 -31.74
C TYR A 12 27.74 37.57 -32.53
N VAL A 13 26.99 38.53 -32.01
CA VAL A 13 26.96 39.90 -32.52
C VAL A 13 26.92 40.92 -31.37
N VAL A 14 27.44 42.13 -31.62
CA VAL A 14 27.59 43.20 -30.63
C VAL A 14 26.81 44.45 -31.06
N ASP A 15 26.04 45.03 -30.13
CA ASP A 15 25.30 46.29 -30.26
C ASP A 15 24.39 46.38 -31.50
N THR A 16 23.69 45.28 -31.82
CA THR A 16 22.68 45.24 -32.89
C THR A 16 21.35 45.84 -32.48
N THR A 17 20.65 46.45 -33.43
CA THR A 17 19.36 47.14 -33.20
C THR A 17 18.15 46.18 -33.22
N ALA A 18 18.30 44.96 -32.69
CA ALA A 18 17.35 43.84 -32.61
C ALA A 18 17.32 42.86 -33.80
N GLY A 19 17.29 41.55 -33.47
CA GLY A 19 16.97 40.45 -34.39
C GLY A 19 18.15 39.90 -35.19
N GLY A 20 19.35 39.87 -34.61
CA GLY A 20 20.51 39.22 -35.22
C GLY A 20 20.22 37.75 -35.56
N SER A 21 20.94 37.18 -36.54
CA SER A 21 20.87 35.76 -36.89
C SER A 21 21.79 34.87 -36.03
N ASP A 22 22.56 35.49 -35.14
CA ASP A 22 23.58 34.86 -34.31
C ASP A 22 23.04 34.38 -32.94
N GLU A 23 23.52 33.26 -32.43
CA GLU A 23 23.00 32.66 -31.19
C GLU A 23 23.18 33.54 -29.95
N ILE A 24 24.16 34.46 -29.95
CA ILE A 24 24.47 35.36 -28.84
C ILE A 24 24.40 36.83 -29.30
N GLU A 25 23.55 37.62 -28.67
CA GLU A 25 23.50 39.08 -28.87
C GLU A 25 23.99 39.80 -27.60
N ILE A 26 24.97 40.68 -27.75
CA ILE A 26 25.62 41.39 -26.64
C ILE A 26 25.37 42.89 -26.77
N GLN A 27 24.75 43.49 -25.77
CA GLN A 27 24.46 44.92 -25.73
C GLN A 27 25.38 45.60 -24.71
N THR A 28 26.40 46.31 -25.18
CA THR A 28 27.42 46.94 -24.33
C THR A 28 26.89 48.15 -23.57
N GLY A 29 25.91 48.87 -24.14
CA GLY A 29 25.25 50.01 -23.50
C GLY A 29 24.39 49.61 -22.31
N ALA A 30 23.53 48.59 -22.49
CA ALA A 30 22.68 48.05 -21.43
C ALA A 30 23.41 47.06 -20.52
N LYS A 31 24.56 46.54 -20.97
CA LYS A 31 25.30 45.42 -20.37
C LYS A 31 24.45 44.14 -20.23
N THR A 32 23.72 43.81 -21.28
CA THR A 32 22.92 42.59 -21.33
C THR A 32 23.48 41.62 -22.35
N ILE A 33 23.31 40.33 -22.07
CA ILE A 33 23.57 39.25 -23.02
C ILE A 33 22.26 38.50 -23.26
N LYS A 34 21.93 38.27 -24.52
CA LYS A 34 20.75 37.54 -24.96
C LYS A 34 21.18 36.27 -25.68
N LEU A 35 20.54 35.15 -25.33
CA LEU A 35 20.62 33.91 -26.08
C LEU A 35 19.38 33.77 -26.95
N LEU A 36 19.60 33.50 -28.24
CA LEU A 36 18.56 33.38 -29.26
C LEU A 36 18.52 31.94 -29.76
N PRO A 37 17.39 31.21 -29.65
CA PRO A 37 17.27 29.85 -30.14
C PRO A 37 17.14 29.83 -31.68
N GLN A 38 18.27 30.06 -32.33
CA GLN A 38 18.45 30.06 -33.77
C GLN A 38 19.77 29.37 -34.13
N GLY A 39 19.98 29.11 -35.42
CA GLY A 39 21.16 28.40 -35.89
C GLY A 39 21.29 27.03 -35.23
N THR A 40 22.35 26.81 -34.44
CA THR A 40 22.58 25.55 -33.72
C THR A 40 21.95 25.51 -32.32
N LEU A 41 21.63 26.67 -31.74
CA LEU A 41 21.03 26.77 -30.42
C LEU A 41 19.53 26.48 -30.50
N SER A 42 19.09 25.47 -29.76
CA SER A 42 17.69 25.02 -29.70
C SER A 42 17.13 25.23 -28.30
N ASP A 43 15.83 25.51 -28.24
CA ASP A 43 15.04 25.55 -27.02
C ASP A 43 13.96 24.46 -26.99
N ASP A 44 14.18 23.39 -27.75
CA ASP A 44 13.22 22.28 -27.88
C ASP A 44 13.22 21.42 -26.61
N SER A 45 12.10 20.75 -26.35
CA SER A 45 12.04 19.65 -25.37
C SER A 45 12.77 18.40 -25.89
N PRO A 46 13.46 17.62 -25.05
CA PRO A 46 13.65 17.84 -23.62
C PRO A 46 14.82 18.79 -23.33
N GLY A 47 14.71 19.56 -22.24
CA GLY A 47 15.74 20.51 -21.79
C GLY A 47 17.11 19.86 -21.59
N ALA A 48 17.15 18.57 -21.23
CA ALA A 48 18.40 17.80 -21.09
C ALA A 48 19.23 17.70 -22.39
N THR A 49 18.57 17.82 -23.55
CA THR A 49 19.19 17.68 -24.87
C THR A 49 19.21 18.97 -25.69
N SER A 50 18.71 20.08 -25.16
CA SER A 50 18.71 21.40 -25.82
C SER A 50 19.46 22.44 -24.99
N GLY A 51 19.47 23.70 -25.45
CA GLY A 51 20.19 24.80 -24.82
C GLY A 51 21.71 24.69 -24.90
N VAL A 52 22.40 25.40 -24.01
CA VAL A 52 23.86 25.51 -24.00
C VAL A 52 24.39 25.36 -22.58
N THR A 53 25.47 24.60 -22.43
CA THR A 53 26.09 24.40 -21.11
C THR A 53 26.75 25.67 -20.60
N GLY A 54 26.68 25.93 -19.30
CA GLY A 54 27.32 27.11 -18.69
C GLY A 54 28.84 27.18 -18.95
N LYS A 55 29.52 26.03 -19.04
CA LYS A 55 30.94 25.94 -19.43
C LYS A 55 31.20 26.40 -20.86
N CYS A 56 30.33 26.00 -21.80
CA CYS A 56 30.43 26.39 -23.20
C CYS A 56 30.29 27.91 -23.31
N LEU A 57 29.25 28.50 -22.71
CA LEU A 57 29.05 29.96 -22.69
C LEU A 57 30.23 30.71 -22.07
N TYR A 58 30.72 30.25 -20.92
CA TYR A 58 31.87 30.86 -20.26
C TYR A 58 33.13 30.83 -21.11
N SER A 59 33.37 29.73 -21.82
CA SER A 59 34.51 29.57 -22.73
C SER A 59 34.37 30.47 -23.94
N LYS A 60 33.17 30.52 -24.54
CA LYS A 60 32.86 31.41 -25.66
C LYS A 60 33.07 32.88 -25.28
N PHE A 61 32.57 33.29 -24.12
CA PHE A 61 32.76 34.65 -23.64
C PHE A 61 34.24 35.01 -23.50
N LYS A 62 35.10 34.11 -23.00
CA LYS A 62 36.55 34.36 -22.93
C LYS A 62 37.17 34.57 -24.31
N GLU A 63 36.77 33.79 -25.30
CA GLU A 63 37.30 33.87 -26.66
C GLU A 63 36.91 35.20 -27.33
N ILE A 64 35.65 35.60 -27.22
CA ILE A 64 35.16 36.85 -27.83
C ILE A 64 35.68 38.08 -27.08
N TRP A 65 35.76 38.07 -25.74
CA TRP A 65 36.34 39.19 -24.99
C TRP A 65 37.85 39.38 -25.24
N LYS A 66 38.54 38.32 -25.65
CA LYS A 66 39.97 38.39 -26.00
C LYS A 66 40.19 38.91 -27.42
N SER A 67 39.29 38.61 -28.36
CA SER A 67 39.49 38.85 -29.79
C SER A 67 38.76 40.08 -30.33
N ASP A 68 37.57 40.39 -29.83
CA ASP A 68 36.71 41.47 -30.34
C ASP A 68 37.12 42.85 -29.77
N SER A 69 37.39 43.82 -30.64
CA SER A 69 37.79 45.18 -30.25
C SER A 69 36.69 46.00 -29.59
N ASP A 70 35.44 45.63 -29.78
CA ASP A 70 34.30 46.27 -29.13
C ASP A 70 33.99 45.67 -27.76
N LEU A 71 34.43 44.44 -27.46
CA LEU A 71 34.24 43.81 -26.16
C LEU A 71 35.48 43.89 -25.26
N ASN A 72 36.69 43.84 -25.83
CA ASN A 72 37.96 43.80 -25.07
C ASN A 72 38.23 45.06 -24.22
N LYS A 73 37.50 46.15 -24.48
CA LYS A 73 37.51 47.40 -23.73
C LYS A 73 36.62 47.37 -22.48
N HIS A 74 35.73 46.38 -22.36
CA HIS A 74 34.82 46.19 -21.23
C HIS A 74 35.36 45.16 -20.25
N ARG A 75 35.03 45.32 -18.95
CA ARG A 75 35.32 44.29 -17.95
C ARG A 75 34.50 43.04 -18.24
N PHE A 76 35.12 41.87 -18.02
CA PHE A 76 34.53 40.55 -18.28
C PHE A 76 33.18 40.35 -17.53
N PRO A 77 32.16 39.72 -18.14
CA PRO A 77 30.78 39.79 -17.67
C PRO A 77 30.41 38.75 -16.61
N ILE A 78 31.11 37.61 -16.55
CA ILE A 78 30.71 36.47 -15.72
C ILE A 78 31.94 35.86 -15.02
N GLN A 79 31.76 35.33 -13.82
CA GLN A 79 32.78 34.61 -13.08
C GLN A 79 32.30 33.18 -12.82
N MET A 80 33.13 32.21 -13.19
CA MET A 80 32.93 30.82 -12.81
C MET A 80 33.49 30.61 -11.40
N ILE A 81 32.66 30.18 -10.45
CA ILE A 81 33.11 29.76 -9.11
C ILE A 81 33.66 28.33 -9.22
N TYR A 82 32.85 27.46 -9.81
CA TYR A 82 33.22 26.13 -10.26
C TYR A 82 32.31 25.75 -11.44
N GLU A 83 32.47 24.54 -11.98
CA GLU A 83 31.82 24.15 -13.23
C GLU A 83 30.31 24.26 -13.33
N ALA A 84 29.58 24.18 -12.21
CA ALA A 84 28.13 24.22 -12.19
C ALA A 84 27.55 25.48 -11.51
N SER A 85 28.40 26.48 -11.21
CA SER A 85 27.98 27.70 -10.50
C SER A 85 28.70 28.95 -11.01
N PHE A 86 27.91 29.92 -11.44
CA PHE A 86 28.37 31.16 -12.06
C PHE A 86 27.82 32.40 -11.35
N VAL A 87 28.53 33.52 -11.50
CA VAL A 87 28.10 34.83 -10.99
C VAL A 87 28.29 35.87 -12.07
N TRP A 88 27.22 36.57 -12.43
CA TRP A 88 27.29 37.75 -13.27
C TRP A 88 27.91 38.92 -12.49
N ILE A 89 28.83 39.64 -13.13
CA ILE A 89 29.65 40.67 -12.48
C ILE A 89 29.77 41.91 -13.36
N ASN A 90 30.35 42.98 -12.80
CA ASN A 90 30.66 44.22 -13.54
C ASN A 90 29.43 44.93 -14.17
N GLY A 91 28.24 44.65 -13.63
CA GLY A 91 26.96 45.19 -14.10
C GLY A 91 26.39 44.50 -15.33
N TRP A 92 26.94 43.34 -15.72
CA TRP A 92 26.39 42.51 -16.79
C TRP A 92 25.30 41.57 -16.26
N GLY A 93 24.40 41.13 -17.14
CA GLY A 93 23.38 40.13 -16.83
C GLY A 93 22.67 39.58 -18.07
N PRO A 94 21.83 38.55 -17.90
CA PRO A 94 20.97 38.04 -18.96
C PRO A 94 19.88 39.06 -19.32
N GLU A 95 19.50 39.17 -20.61
CA GLU A 95 18.50 40.14 -21.07
C GLU A 95 17.07 39.79 -20.59
N GLY A 96 16.72 38.51 -20.47
CA GLY A 96 15.38 38.06 -20.13
C GLY A 96 15.29 36.56 -19.83
N ASP A 97 14.08 36.06 -19.54
CA ASP A 97 13.86 34.70 -19.06
C ASP A 97 14.28 33.64 -20.08
N GLN A 98 13.99 33.84 -21.38
CA GLN A 98 14.51 33.00 -22.47
C GLN A 98 16.02 32.72 -22.37
N THR A 99 16.81 33.71 -21.95
CA THR A 99 18.26 33.56 -21.80
C THR A 99 18.63 32.77 -20.53
N ARG A 100 17.85 32.93 -19.47
CA ARG A 100 18.02 32.18 -18.22
C ARG A 100 17.68 30.70 -18.44
N ASP A 101 16.63 30.44 -19.20
CA ASP A 101 16.12 29.11 -19.49
C ASP A 101 17.07 28.34 -20.40
N LEU A 102 17.75 28.99 -21.35
CA LEU A 102 18.73 28.35 -22.24
C LEU A 102 20.06 27.97 -21.55
N PHE A 103 20.28 28.39 -20.31
CA PHE A 103 21.47 28.08 -19.53
C PHE A 103 21.34 26.68 -18.91
N ARG A 104 22.19 25.73 -19.32
CA ARG A 104 22.12 24.32 -18.91
C ARG A 104 23.31 23.90 -18.04
N ASP A 105 23.10 22.83 -17.26
CA ASP A 105 24.11 22.18 -16.41
C ASP A 105 24.73 23.07 -15.32
N ALA A 106 24.14 24.23 -15.04
CA ALA A 106 24.68 25.19 -14.09
C ALA A 106 23.66 26.22 -13.60
N GLY A 107 23.75 26.54 -12.31
CA GLY A 107 23.05 27.67 -11.70
C GLY A 107 23.87 28.96 -11.76
N PHE A 108 23.22 30.09 -11.55
CA PHE A 108 23.89 31.39 -11.57
C PHE A 108 23.23 32.46 -10.70
N LYS A 109 24.05 33.44 -10.30
CA LYS A 109 23.63 34.64 -9.57
C LYS A 109 23.77 35.88 -10.44
N GLU A 110 22.76 36.73 -10.45
CA GLU A 110 22.75 38.02 -11.15
C GLU A 110 23.21 39.17 -10.25
N VAL A 111 23.68 40.27 -10.85
CA VAL A 111 24.19 41.45 -10.13
C VAL A 111 23.12 42.11 -9.27
N ASP A 112 21.86 41.96 -9.65
CA ASP A 112 20.69 42.49 -8.94
C ASP A 112 20.32 41.67 -7.69
N GLY A 113 21.01 40.54 -7.43
CA GLY A 113 20.75 39.66 -6.30
C GLY A 113 19.82 38.48 -6.60
N ARG A 114 19.29 38.36 -7.84
CA ARG A 114 18.53 37.19 -8.27
C ARG A 114 19.44 35.95 -8.30
N GLU A 115 18.92 34.82 -7.85
CA GLU A 115 19.62 33.54 -7.87
C GLU A 115 18.76 32.48 -8.56
N ASN A 116 19.37 31.69 -9.43
CA ASN A 116 18.72 30.60 -10.14
C ASN A 116 19.56 29.31 -9.96
N ALA A 117 18.87 28.22 -9.65
CA ALA A 117 19.45 26.90 -9.46
C ALA A 117 19.02 26.00 -10.61
N CYS A 118 19.95 25.22 -11.15
CA CYS A 118 19.68 24.32 -12.27
C CYS A 118 19.21 22.97 -11.74
N MET A 119 18.03 22.54 -12.16
CA MET A 119 17.44 21.25 -11.81
C MET A 119 17.71 20.28 -12.96
N ILE A 120 18.23 19.09 -12.66
CA ILE A 120 18.58 18.08 -13.66
C ILE A 120 17.97 16.74 -13.26
N SER A 121 17.09 16.19 -14.10
CA SER A 121 16.59 14.83 -13.90
C SER A 121 17.55 13.80 -14.48
N LEU A 122 17.68 12.67 -13.79
CA LEU A 122 18.48 11.53 -14.23
C LEU A 122 17.62 10.34 -14.71
N GLY A 123 16.33 10.37 -14.42
CA GLY A 123 15.38 9.34 -14.84
C GLY A 123 14.80 9.59 -16.22
N SER A 124 14.28 8.52 -16.82
CA SER A 124 13.64 8.59 -18.13
C SER A 124 12.28 9.27 -18.03
N MET A 125 12.00 10.13 -19.01
CA MET A 125 10.72 10.81 -19.20
C MET A 125 10.40 10.87 -20.69
N ASP A 126 9.12 10.90 -21.03
CA ASP A 126 8.69 11.10 -22.41
C ASP A 126 8.78 12.59 -22.78
N ALA A 127 9.72 12.92 -23.66
CA ALA A 127 9.94 14.27 -24.18
C ALA A 127 8.70 14.95 -24.77
N SER A 128 7.70 14.20 -25.22
CA SER A 128 6.53 14.75 -25.91
C SER A 128 5.33 15.00 -25.00
N THR A 129 5.25 14.30 -23.86
CA THR A 129 4.04 14.30 -23.03
C THR A 129 4.29 14.59 -21.56
N ASP A 130 5.49 14.32 -21.04
CA ASP A 130 5.72 14.37 -19.60
C ASP A 130 6.08 15.78 -19.15
N GLN A 131 5.27 16.36 -18.28
CA GLN A 131 5.44 17.71 -17.74
C GLN A 131 5.90 17.65 -16.29
N GLY A 132 7.19 17.90 -16.07
CA GLY A 132 7.72 18.16 -14.74
C GLY A 132 7.22 19.49 -14.17
N TYR A 133 7.01 19.55 -12.86
CA TYR A 133 6.66 20.78 -12.15
C TYR A 133 7.21 20.76 -10.73
N TYR A 134 7.19 21.92 -10.07
CA TYR A 134 7.74 22.06 -8.73
C TYR A 134 6.96 23.03 -7.86
N THR A 135 7.25 22.99 -6.57
CA THR A 135 6.93 24.05 -5.60
C THR A 135 8.20 24.44 -4.87
N ASN A 136 8.32 25.74 -4.56
CA ASN A 136 9.44 26.31 -3.81
C ASN A 136 8.97 27.01 -2.52
N VAL A 137 7.72 26.76 -2.14
CA VAL A 137 7.11 27.17 -0.88
C VAL A 137 6.53 25.91 -0.26
N ALA A 138 6.79 25.70 1.02
CA ALA A 138 6.25 24.56 1.75
C ALA A 138 4.76 24.76 2.05
N GLY A 139 4.00 23.66 2.08
CA GLY A 139 2.54 23.67 2.29
C GLY A 139 1.81 22.92 1.18
N LEU A 140 0.62 22.42 1.48
CA LEU A 140 -0.20 21.65 0.53
C LEU A 140 -1.25 22.49 -0.18
N ASP A 141 -1.33 23.78 0.12
CA ASP A 141 -2.22 24.78 -0.49
C ASP A 141 -1.48 25.70 -1.48
N GLN A 142 -0.27 25.30 -1.88
CA GLN A 142 0.63 26.10 -2.71
C GLN A 142 0.39 25.88 -4.20
N THR A 143 0.61 26.93 -5.00
CA THR A 143 0.49 26.82 -6.46
C THR A 143 1.74 26.18 -7.04
N LYS A 144 1.56 25.13 -7.85
CA LYS A 144 2.66 24.55 -8.62
C LYS A 144 3.18 25.50 -9.70
N VAL A 145 4.46 25.37 -10.03
CA VAL A 145 5.09 26.01 -11.19
C VAL A 145 5.53 24.92 -12.15
N ASN A 146 4.99 24.93 -13.37
CA ASN A 146 5.44 24.02 -14.41
C ASN A 146 6.86 24.42 -14.84
N LEU A 147 7.69 23.42 -15.12
CA LEU A 147 8.92 23.64 -15.87
C LEU A 147 8.57 24.01 -17.32
N ASP A 148 9.46 24.73 -17.98
CA ASP A 148 9.18 25.24 -19.32
C ASP A 148 9.23 24.11 -20.37
N LYS A 149 10.05 23.08 -20.16
CA LYS A 149 10.13 21.92 -21.06
C LYS A 149 9.45 20.68 -20.51
N THR A 150 9.07 19.84 -21.47
CA THR A 150 8.61 18.46 -21.26
C THR A 150 9.78 17.48 -21.36
N GLY A 151 9.64 16.28 -20.81
CA GLY A 151 10.68 15.26 -20.77
C GLY A 151 11.79 15.54 -19.76
N GLU A 152 12.99 15.00 -20.02
CA GLU A 152 14.10 15.10 -19.09
C GLU A 152 14.50 16.56 -18.82
N ILE A 153 14.53 16.88 -17.52
CA ILE A 153 14.70 18.21 -16.98
C ILE A 153 16.18 18.59 -17.01
N ASN A 154 16.46 19.81 -17.47
CA ASN A 154 17.75 20.48 -17.28
C ASN A 154 17.53 21.99 -17.36
N GLU A 155 16.91 22.56 -16.34
CA GLU A 155 16.36 23.91 -16.39
C GLU A 155 16.66 24.69 -15.13
N ASN A 156 16.80 26.00 -15.26
CA ASN A 156 17.00 26.88 -14.12
C ASN A 156 15.66 27.25 -13.50
N ILE A 157 15.52 27.04 -12.20
CA ILE A 157 14.42 27.57 -11.40
C ILE A 157 14.91 28.74 -10.57
N GLN A 158 14.03 29.70 -10.33
CA GLN A 158 14.33 30.85 -9.50
C GLN A 158 14.28 30.48 -8.02
N THR A 159 15.40 30.67 -7.31
CA THR A 159 15.48 30.47 -5.86
C THR A 159 15.42 31.79 -5.10
N LYS A 160 15.96 32.87 -5.67
CA LYS A 160 15.84 34.24 -5.11
C LYS A 160 15.45 35.24 -6.18
N GLY A 161 14.56 36.17 -5.84
CA GLY A 161 14.16 37.28 -6.70
C GLY A 161 15.14 38.44 -6.75
N THR A 162 14.82 39.45 -7.57
CA THR A 162 15.58 40.69 -7.66
C THR A 162 15.71 41.33 -6.27
N GLY A 163 16.91 41.78 -5.92
CA GLY A 163 17.25 42.25 -4.58
C GLY A 163 17.37 41.13 -3.54
N GLY A 164 17.28 39.87 -3.95
CA GLY A 164 17.24 38.70 -3.07
C GLY A 164 15.84 38.39 -2.52
N THR A 165 14.76 38.93 -3.10
CA THR A 165 13.38 38.76 -2.61
C THR A 165 12.41 38.46 -3.77
N PRO A 166 11.49 37.48 -3.63
CA PRO A 166 11.35 36.54 -2.51
C PRO A 166 12.57 35.62 -2.38
N ASP A 167 12.81 35.08 -1.19
CA ASP A 167 13.83 34.06 -0.93
C ASP A 167 13.14 32.72 -0.71
N ASN A 168 13.11 31.90 -1.77
CA ASN A 168 12.51 30.59 -1.79
C ASN A 168 13.58 29.48 -1.78
N SER A 169 14.79 29.80 -1.31
CA SER A 169 15.88 28.81 -1.26
C SER A 169 15.67 27.73 -0.20
N GLY A 170 14.75 27.92 0.75
CA GLY A 170 14.50 27.01 1.86
C GLY A 170 13.58 25.82 1.55
N TYR A 171 13.02 25.72 0.35
CA TYR A 171 12.15 24.61 -0.04
C TYR A 171 12.17 24.39 -1.55
N ALA A 172 12.24 23.14 -1.99
CA ALA A 172 12.07 22.78 -3.39
C ALA A 172 11.66 21.31 -3.50
N LYS A 173 10.40 21.08 -3.85
CA LYS A 173 9.87 19.76 -4.14
C LYS A 173 9.43 19.68 -5.58
N LEU A 174 9.96 18.71 -6.30
CA LEU A 174 9.66 18.47 -7.71
C LEU A 174 8.77 17.24 -7.87
N PHE A 175 7.95 17.26 -8.90
CA PHE A 175 6.92 16.26 -9.16
C PHE A 175 6.89 15.92 -10.65
N LEU A 176 6.56 14.66 -10.91
CA LEU A 176 6.24 14.14 -12.23
C LEU A 176 5.01 13.25 -12.09
N ARG A 177 3.86 13.74 -12.57
CA ARG A 177 2.57 13.06 -12.42
C ARG A 177 1.80 13.13 -13.71
N GLU A 178 1.75 12.00 -14.41
CA GLU A 178 1.12 11.88 -15.71
C GLU A 178 0.05 10.79 -15.69
N MET A 179 -1.00 10.99 -16.47
CA MET A 179 -2.12 10.05 -16.53
C MET A 179 -1.63 8.65 -16.95
N GLN A 180 -2.06 7.62 -16.21
CA GLN A 180 -1.70 6.21 -16.43
C GLN A 180 -0.19 5.92 -16.45
N LYS A 181 0.58 6.72 -15.72
CA LYS A 181 2.00 6.47 -15.45
C LYS A 181 2.25 6.44 -13.94
N THR A 182 3.32 5.76 -13.54
CA THR A 182 3.80 5.84 -12.16
C THR A 182 4.18 7.28 -11.82
N PHE A 183 3.93 7.70 -10.58
CA PHE A 183 4.28 9.03 -10.11
C PHE A 183 5.66 9.06 -9.49
N ALA A 184 6.32 10.19 -9.59
CA ALA A 184 7.53 10.47 -8.85
C ALA A 184 7.49 11.87 -8.23
N GLU A 185 8.14 11.98 -7.08
CA GLU A 185 8.36 13.24 -6.37
C GLU A 185 9.73 13.21 -5.70
N TYR A 186 10.31 14.39 -5.47
CA TYR A 186 11.63 14.51 -4.86
C TYR A 186 11.73 15.81 -4.05
N ASP A 187 11.85 15.69 -2.72
CA ASP A 187 12.17 16.82 -1.83
C ASP A 187 13.68 17.04 -1.83
N LEU A 188 14.12 18.08 -2.54
CA LEU A 188 15.52 18.25 -2.86
C LEU A 188 16.38 18.51 -1.62
N LEU A 189 15.88 19.26 -0.64
CA LEU A 189 16.66 19.63 0.54
C LEU A 189 16.76 18.46 1.52
N ALA A 190 15.64 17.78 1.76
CA ALA A 190 15.59 16.63 2.67
C ALA A 190 16.45 15.47 2.14
N GLU A 191 16.29 15.12 0.86
CA GLU A 191 16.96 13.96 0.23
C GLU A 191 18.49 14.17 0.05
N GLN A 192 18.93 15.42 -0.08
CA GLN A 192 20.37 15.75 -0.25
C GLN A 192 21.03 16.30 1.02
N GLY A 193 20.29 16.42 2.13
CA GLY A 193 20.80 16.96 3.39
C GLY A 193 21.25 18.42 3.29
N LEU A 194 20.53 19.24 2.51
CA LEU A 194 20.85 20.64 2.26
C LEU A 194 20.02 21.55 3.16
N ALA A 195 20.64 22.60 3.69
CA ALA A 195 19.91 23.61 4.49
C ALA A 195 19.18 24.65 3.62
N ALA A 196 19.65 24.89 2.40
CA ALA A 196 19.06 25.81 1.43
C ALA A 196 19.67 25.56 0.03
N LEU A 197 18.90 25.85 -1.01
CA LEU A 197 19.39 25.89 -2.38
C LEU A 197 20.35 27.06 -2.60
N LYS A 198 21.34 26.81 -3.45
CA LYS A 198 22.30 27.80 -3.95
C LYS A 198 22.16 27.89 -5.46
N TYR A 199 22.85 28.87 -6.05
CA TYR A 199 22.94 29.04 -7.50
C TYR A 199 23.90 28.02 -8.14
N GLU A 200 23.52 26.75 -8.07
CA GLU A 200 24.28 25.61 -8.61
C GLU A 200 23.36 24.58 -9.28
N ALA A 201 23.95 23.53 -9.86
CA ALA A 201 23.20 22.44 -10.46
C ALA A 201 22.94 21.31 -9.46
N TYR A 202 21.70 20.86 -9.42
CA TYR A 202 21.21 19.76 -8.60
C TYR A 202 20.71 18.62 -9.48
N ARG A 203 20.99 17.39 -9.07
CA ARG A 203 20.61 16.18 -9.81
C ARG A 203 19.65 15.35 -8.98
N MET A 204 18.61 14.82 -9.61
CA MET A 204 17.57 14.04 -8.93
C MET A 204 17.09 12.85 -9.78
N PRO A 205 16.76 11.71 -9.15
CA PRO A 205 16.26 10.52 -9.84
C PRO A 205 14.76 10.59 -10.12
N LEU A 206 14.30 11.63 -10.82
CA LEU A 206 12.88 11.77 -11.20
C LEU A 206 12.61 10.96 -12.48
N ALA A 207 11.69 10.00 -12.42
CA ALA A 207 11.35 9.11 -13.54
C ALA A 207 9.89 8.66 -13.45
N ASN A 208 9.28 8.29 -14.57
CA ASN A 208 7.99 7.59 -14.58
C ASN A 208 8.06 6.37 -15.53
N ALA A 209 7.02 5.54 -15.47
CA ALA A 209 6.83 4.40 -16.37
C ALA A 209 5.34 4.20 -16.66
N PRO A 210 4.98 3.53 -17.76
CA PRO A 210 3.58 3.17 -18.03
C PRO A 210 2.99 2.33 -16.91
N ASP A 211 1.77 2.67 -16.48
CA ASP A 211 1.03 2.02 -15.40
C ASP A 211 -0.39 1.61 -15.83
N THR A 212 -0.63 1.49 -17.14
CA THR A 212 -1.95 1.27 -17.75
C THR A 212 -2.65 -0.04 -17.34
N LEU A 213 -1.93 -0.99 -16.75
CA LEU A 213 -2.51 -2.26 -16.25
C LEU A 213 -3.06 -2.15 -14.82
N LYS A 214 -2.68 -1.09 -14.10
CA LYS A 214 -3.04 -0.83 -12.69
C LYS A 214 -3.85 0.45 -12.56
N ALA A 215 -3.44 1.53 -13.23
CA ALA A 215 -4.23 2.72 -13.50
C ALA A 215 -5.05 2.51 -14.78
N ILE A 216 -6.14 1.75 -14.67
CA ILE A 216 -6.93 1.28 -15.80
C ILE A 216 -7.83 2.37 -16.39
N ASP A 217 -8.33 3.29 -15.55
CA ASP A 217 -9.26 4.33 -15.96
C ASP A 217 -8.52 5.66 -16.19
N ASN A 218 -8.85 6.31 -17.30
CA ASN A 218 -8.24 7.58 -17.69
C ASN A 218 -9.05 8.78 -17.15
N ASP A 219 -8.49 9.98 -17.27
CA ASP A 219 -9.08 11.20 -16.72
C ASP A 219 -10.47 11.53 -17.32
N THR A 220 -10.74 11.09 -18.55
CA THR A 220 -12.07 11.24 -19.16
C THR A 220 -13.08 10.32 -18.49
N VAL A 221 -12.70 9.07 -18.22
CA VAL A 221 -13.57 8.13 -17.49
C VAL A 221 -13.84 8.65 -16.09
N ILE A 222 -12.79 9.05 -15.36
CA ILE A 222 -12.91 9.46 -13.96
C ILE A 222 -13.65 10.79 -13.81
N GLY A 223 -13.25 11.82 -14.57
CA GLY A 223 -13.79 13.17 -14.41
C GLY A 223 -15.03 13.49 -15.25
N THR A 224 -15.34 12.69 -16.29
CA THR A 224 -16.45 13.00 -17.22
C THR A 224 -17.50 11.90 -17.31
N THR A 225 -17.10 10.65 -17.59
CA THR A 225 -18.05 9.53 -17.64
C THR A 225 -18.54 9.17 -16.24
N ASP A 226 -17.68 9.34 -15.25
CA ASP A 226 -17.97 9.17 -13.84
C ASP A 226 -18.54 7.78 -13.51
N ALA A 227 -17.90 6.75 -14.07
CA ALA A 227 -18.23 5.35 -13.81
C ALA A 227 -16.98 4.48 -13.98
N GLY A 228 -16.66 3.69 -12.95
CA GLY A 228 -15.54 2.76 -12.93
C GLY A 228 -15.72 1.64 -13.95
N SER A 229 -14.62 1.27 -14.61
CA SER A 229 -14.64 0.29 -15.71
C SER A 229 -14.88 -1.16 -15.27
N LEU A 230 -14.69 -1.49 -13.98
CA LEU A 230 -14.82 -2.84 -13.44
C LEU A 230 -16.08 -3.01 -12.58
N SER A 231 -16.35 -2.05 -11.69
CA SER A 231 -17.45 -2.12 -10.71
C SER A 231 -18.66 -1.27 -11.10
N GLY A 232 -18.48 -0.26 -11.96
CA GLY A 232 -19.50 0.75 -12.24
C GLY A 232 -19.69 1.79 -11.13
N VAL A 233 -18.79 1.83 -10.13
CA VAL A 233 -18.75 2.85 -9.07
C VAL A 233 -18.65 4.25 -9.67
N LYS A 234 -19.37 5.24 -9.12
CA LYS A 234 -19.19 6.64 -9.54
C LYS A 234 -18.05 7.29 -8.79
N TYR A 235 -17.11 7.86 -9.54
CA TYR A 235 -15.91 8.49 -9.01
C TYR A 235 -16.17 9.83 -8.31
N SER A 236 -17.25 10.51 -8.66
CA SER A 236 -17.69 11.77 -8.05
C SER A 236 -18.26 11.59 -6.66
N GLU A 237 -18.64 10.36 -6.29
CA GLU A 237 -19.15 10.02 -4.95
C GLU A 237 -18.05 9.55 -4.00
N LEU A 238 -16.85 9.24 -4.52
CA LEU A 238 -15.71 8.85 -3.69
C LEU A 238 -15.05 10.06 -3.03
N THR A 239 -14.58 9.89 -1.80
CA THR A 239 -14.05 11.00 -0.98
C THR A 239 -12.66 10.72 -0.41
N ILE A 240 -11.88 11.79 -0.26
CA ILE A 240 -10.59 11.79 0.44
C ILE A 240 -10.71 12.70 1.65
N ASP A 241 -10.57 12.13 2.84
CA ASP A 241 -10.57 12.90 4.09
C ASP A 241 -9.16 12.97 4.69
N TYR A 242 -8.69 14.19 4.94
CA TYR A 242 -7.47 14.47 5.71
C TYR A 242 -7.85 14.84 7.14
N ILE A 243 -7.59 13.92 8.05
CA ILE A 243 -8.01 14.01 9.45
C ILE A 243 -6.91 14.70 10.26
N ALA A 244 -7.28 15.78 10.97
CA ALA A 244 -6.36 16.49 11.85
C ALA A 244 -5.92 15.60 13.03
N GLY A 245 -4.62 15.61 13.33
CA GLY A 245 -4.04 14.91 14.46
C GLY A 245 -2.51 15.03 14.52
N GLN A 246 -1.96 15.03 15.73
CA GLN A 246 -0.53 15.11 16.02
C GLN A 246 -0.11 14.09 17.09
N LEU A 247 1.20 13.95 17.31
CA LEU A 247 1.86 13.17 18.38
C LEU A 247 1.81 11.63 18.21
N TYR A 248 0.64 11.04 17.95
CA TYR A 248 0.40 9.59 17.76
C TYR A 248 1.27 8.68 18.65
N GLU A 249 0.94 8.62 19.94
CA GLU A 249 1.70 7.83 20.92
C GLU A 249 0.79 7.07 21.90
N THR A 250 1.37 6.17 22.70
CA THR A 250 0.64 5.55 23.82
C THR A 250 0.40 6.58 24.92
N ALA A 251 -0.82 6.63 25.45
CA ALA A 251 -1.22 7.53 26.50
C ALA A 251 -0.36 7.35 27.77
N ALA A 252 0.02 8.45 28.38
CA ALA A 252 0.82 8.52 29.60
C ALA A 252 0.35 9.65 30.51
N ALA A 253 0.74 9.60 31.78
CA ALA A 253 0.41 10.62 32.76
C ALA A 253 1.20 11.92 32.50
N GLN A 254 0.65 12.82 31.70
CA GLN A 254 1.26 14.10 31.35
C GLN A 254 0.22 15.13 30.88
N SER A 255 0.68 16.27 30.35
CA SER A 255 -0.19 17.27 29.72
C SER A 255 -0.26 17.03 28.23
N TYR A 256 -1.46 17.16 27.67
CA TYR A 256 -1.72 17.02 26.24
C TYR A 256 -2.38 18.28 25.69
N SER A 257 -2.07 18.58 24.44
CA SER A 257 -2.61 19.68 23.64
C SER A 257 -3.83 19.22 22.84
N VAL A 258 -4.59 20.17 22.30
CA VAL A 258 -5.63 19.86 21.32
C VAL A 258 -4.97 19.19 20.09
N ASP A 259 -5.67 18.25 19.50
CA ASP A 259 -5.27 17.40 18.37
C ASP A 259 -4.22 16.33 18.67
N ASP A 260 -3.71 16.23 19.90
CA ASP A 260 -2.88 15.09 20.30
C ASP A 260 -3.69 13.80 20.17
N VAL A 261 -3.18 12.85 19.38
CA VAL A 261 -3.77 11.53 19.15
C VAL A 261 -3.05 10.50 19.99
N LEU A 262 -3.78 9.77 20.82
CA LEU A 262 -3.24 8.85 21.82
C LEU A 262 -3.92 7.49 21.76
N GLN A 263 -3.13 6.44 21.96
CA GLN A 263 -3.64 5.08 22.18
C GLN A 263 -3.80 4.80 23.68
N ASP A 264 -4.99 4.41 24.12
CA ASP A 264 -5.25 4.02 25.51
C ASP A 264 -4.73 2.61 25.85
N GLY A 265 -4.89 2.20 27.11
CA GLY A 265 -4.49 0.87 27.60
C GLY A 265 -5.28 -0.30 27.00
N ALA A 266 -6.41 -0.05 26.35
CA ALA A 266 -7.21 -1.05 25.64
C ALA A 266 -6.85 -1.14 24.14
N GLY A 267 -5.91 -0.30 23.67
CA GLY A 267 -5.47 -0.24 22.28
C GLY A 267 -6.33 0.64 21.38
N ARG A 268 -7.26 1.41 21.94
CA ARG A 268 -8.15 2.33 21.20
C ARG A 268 -7.51 3.71 21.06
N TRP A 269 -7.80 4.39 19.96
CA TRP A 269 -7.22 5.67 19.60
C TRP A 269 -8.19 6.82 19.83
N TYR A 270 -7.70 7.88 20.47
CA TYR A 270 -8.48 9.06 20.84
C TYR A 270 -7.75 10.33 20.44
N ARG A 271 -8.51 11.37 20.08
CA ARG A 271 -8.01 12.73 19.85
C ARG A 271 -8.39 13.63 21.01
N CYS A 272 -7.43 14.42 21.48
CA CYS A 272 -7.66 15.44 22.49
C CYS A 272 -8.41 16.64 21.88
N THR A 273 -9.62 16.93 22.36
CA THR A 273 -10.43 18.07 21.91
C THR A 273 -10.31 19.27 22.83
N THR A 274 -9.88 19.07 24.07
CA THR A 274 -9.60 20.13 25.03
C THR A 274 -8.32 19.81 25.78
N ALA A 275 -7.31 20.67 25.63
CA ALA A 275 -6.02 20.53 26.28
C ALA A 275 -6.15 20.44 27.82
N GLY A 276 -5.30 19.63 28.43
CA GLY A 276 -5.35 19.38 29.87
C GLY A 276 -4.35 18.32 30.33
N THR A 277 -4.51 17.85 31.56
CA THR A 277 -3.69 16.76 32.10
C THR A 277 -4.42 15.43 32.01
N VAL A 278 -3.65 14.36 31.84
CA VAL A 278 -4.06 12.95 31.95
C VAL A 278 -3.26 12.34 33.11
N ASP A 279 -3.91 11.53 33.94
CA ASP A 279 -3.22 10.70 34.94
C ASP A 279 -3.13 9.22 34.51
N ALA A 280 -2.58 8.36 35.37
CA ALA A 280 -2.39 6.94 35.04
C ALA A 280 -3.71 6.15 34.94
N THR A 281 -4.78 6.60 35.60
CA THR A 281 -6.11 5.99 35.47
C THR A 281 -6.74 6.41 34.15
N ASP A 282 -6.66 7.70 33.81
CA ASP A 282 -7.13 8.24 32.53
C ASP A 282 -6.44 7.57 31.33
N ALA A 283 -5.11 7.40 31.39
CA ALA A 283 -4.33 6.81 30.29
C ALA A 283 -4.74 5.37 29.93
N ASN A 284 -5.39 4.63 30.84
CA ASN A 284 -5.88 3.29 30.55
C ASN A 284 -7.25 3.28 29.84
N ASP A 285 -8.04 4.35 29.95
CA ASP A 285 -9.36 4.49 29.35
C ASP A 285 -9.66 5.99 29.14
N LEU A 286 -9.17 6.51 28.01
CA LEU A 286 -9.35 7.91 27.62
C LEU A 286 -10.80 8.23 27.25
N GLY A 287 -11.63 7.22 26.95
CA GLY A 287 -13.05 7.42 26.65
C GLY A 287 -13.86 7.80 27.88
N THR A 288 -13.49 7.28 29.05
CA THR A 288 -14.17 7.57 30.32
C THR A 288 -13.53 8.74 31.07
N MET A 289 -12.20 8.91 30.99
CA MET A 289 -11.45 9.88 31.82
C MET A 289 -11.79 9.73 33.32
N GLY A 290 -11.71 8.49 33.83
CA GLY A 290 -12.15 8.15 35.19
C GLY A 290 -11.25 8.63 36.33
N GLY A 291 -10.11 9.26 36.00
CA GLY A 291 -9.13 9.80 36.94
C GLY A 291 -9.40 11.26 37.33
N SER A 292 -8.32 11.97 37.68
CA SER A 292 -8.34 13.40 38.06
C SER A 292 -7.86 14.31 36.93
N GLY A 293 -7.67 13.78 35.72
CA GLY A 293 -7.32 14.54 34.53
C GLY A 293 -8.35 15.60 34.16
N SER A 294 -7.90 16.58 33.38
CA SER A 294 -8.73 17.70 32.91
C SER A 294 -8.83 17.77 31.39
N ALA A 295 -8.08 16.95 30.67
CA ALA A 295 -8.18 16.86 29.21
C ALA A 295 -9.53 16.23 28.80
N VAL A 296 -9.97 16.52 27.59
CA VAL A 296 -11.18 15.91 27.02
C VAL A 296 -10.80 15.22 25.73
N PHE A 297 -11.25 13.98 25.56
CA PHE A 297 -10.95 13.13 24.42
C PHE A 297 -12.23 12.70 23.70
N GLU A 298 -12.08 12.43 22.41
CA GLU A 298 -13.06 11.75 21.58
C GLU A 298 -12.39 10.61 20.82
N VAL A 299 -13.16 9.64 20.33
CA VAL A 299 -12.60 8.57 19.47
C VAL A 299 -11.99 9.21 18.24
N PHE A 300 -10.74 8.84 17.94
CA PHE A 300 -10.05 9.40 16.79
C PHE A 300 -10.79 9.01 15.49
N PRO A 301 -11.22 9.97 14.65
CA PRO A 301 -12.00 9.66 13.44
C PRO A 301 -11.27 8.75 12.44
N GLY A 302 -9.94 8.77 12.47
CA GLY A 302 -9.08 7.94 11.64
C GLY A 302 -8.74 6.56 12.21
N GLU A 303 -9.34 6.18 13.35
CA GLU A 303 -9.19 4.84 13.91
C GLU A 303 -9.88 3.81 13.01
N ARG A 304 -9.18 2.74 12.65
CA ARG A 304 -9.74 1.61 11.90
C ARG A 304 -9.32 0.28 12.53
N GLN A 305 -10.27 -0.65 12.57
CA GLN A 305 -10.02 -2.00 13.02
C GLN A 305 -9.55 -2.87 11.86
N ILE A 306 -8.43 -3.58 12.05
CA ILE A 306 -7.93 -4.56 11.08
C ILE A 306 -7.72 -5.87 11.84
N GLY A 307 -8.56 -6.87 11.54
CA GLY A 307 -8.63 -8.07 12.38
C GLY A 307 -9.21 -7.73 13.75
N ALA A 308 -8.47 -8.04 14.82
CA ALA A 308 -8.90 -7.75 16.19
C ALA A 308 -8.41 -6.39 16.72
N ASP A 309 -7.36 -5.82 16.14
CA ASP A 309 -6.64 -4.65 16.65
C ASP A 309 -7.07 -3.35 15.96
N TYR A 310 -6.87 -2.22 16.65
CA TYR A 310 -7.18 -0.88 16.17
C TYR A 310 -5.92 -0.07 15.85
N TYR A 311 -5.95 0.63 14.72
CA TYR A 311 -4.83 1.37 14.17
C TYR A 311 -5.26 2.78 13.78
N ALA A 312 -4.32 3.73 13.82
CA ALA A 312 -4.57 5.11 13.43
C ALA A 312 -4.12 5.39 12.00
N PHE A 313 -4.98 6.07 11.25
CA PHE A 313 -4.73 6.59 9.91
C PHE A 313 -5.17 8.04 9.84
N ASN A 314 -4.48 8.88 9.09
CA ASN A 314 -4.78 10.30 8.99
C ASN A 314 -5.36 10.69 7.62
N ARG A 315 -5.40 9.74 6.68
CA ARG A 315 -5.95 9.91 5.34
C ARG A 315 -6.84 8.74 5.03
N ILE A 316 -8.11 9.01 4.75
CA ILE A 316 -9.11 7.98 4.47
C ILE A 316 -9.58 8.15 3.04
N LEU A 317 -9.51 7.08 2.25
CA LEU A 317 -10.16 6.98 0.95
C LEU A 317 -11.46 6.21 1.15
N ASP A 318 -12.61 6.88 1.05
CA ASP A 318 -13.91 6.21 1.04
C ASP A 318 -14.35 5.96 -0.41
N VAL A 319 -14.49 4.68 -0.78
CA VAL A 319 -14.57 4.25 -2.17
C VAL A 319 -15.87 3.50 -2.51
N GLN A 320 -16.97 3.91 -1.87
CA GLN A 320 -18.31 3.41 -2.16
C GLN A 320 -19.19 4.46 -2.86
N ASP A 321 -19.88 4.03 -3.91
CA ASP A 321 -21.01 4.76 -4.47
C ASP A 321 -22.16 4.67 -3.46
N VAL A 322 -22.39 5.76 -2.73
CA VAL A 322 -23.42 5.86 -1.69
C VAL A 322 -24.83 5.75 -2.27
N THR A 323 -25.00 6.04 -3.55
CA THR A 323 -26.30 5.95 -4.24
C THR A 323 -26.69 4.51 -4.57
N ASN A 324 -25.74 3.72 -5.06
CA ASN A 324 -25.98 2.36 -5.59
C ASN A 324 -25.46 1.25 -4.68
N GLY A 325 -24.65 1.58 -3.67
CA GLY A 325 -24.01 0.62 -2.78
C GLY A 325 -22.88 -0.19 -3.43
N TYR A 326 -22.36 0.26 -4.59
CA TYR A 326 -21.22 -0.39 -5.24
C TYR A 326 -19.92 0.01 -4.58
N SER A 327 -19.01 -0.94 -4.42
CA SER A 327 -17.67 -0.73 -3.91
C SER A 327 -16.65 -0.83 -5.03
N ALA A 328 -15.69 0.10 -5.06
CA ALA A 328 -14.66 0.14 -6.08
C ALA A 328 -13.68 -1.04 -5.96
N ARG A 329 -13.17 -1.53 -7.10
CA ARG A 329 -12.04 -2.47 -7.16
C ARG A 329 -10.71 -1.74 -6.96
N LEU A 330 -9.67 -2.43 -6.48
CA LEU A 330 -8.37 -1.80 -6.16
C LEU A 330 -7.76 -0.98 -7.31
N LYS A 331 -7.91 -1.43 -8.56
CA LYS A 331 -7.41 -0.71 -9.74
C LYS A 331 -8.19 0.57 -10.02
N GLU A 332 -9.48 0.59 -9.76
CA GLU A 332 -10.32 1.78 -9.89
C GLU A 332 -9.98 2.79 -8.80
N ILE A 333 -9.80 2.32 -7.57
CA ILE A 333 -9.33 3.12 -6.43
C ILE A 333 -7.99 3.78 -6.76
N HIS A 334 -7.04 3.00 -7.29
CA HIS A 334 -5.74 3.51 -7.70
C HIS A 334 -5.84 4.55 -8.82
N SER A 335 -6.64 4.28 -9.85
CA SER A 335 -6.86 5.20 -10.98
C SER A 335 -7.43 6.54 -10.49
N TRP A 336 -8.43 6.50 -9.61
CA TRP A 336 -9.04 7.68 -9.02
C TRP A 336 -8.10 8.44 -8.07
N ALA A 337 -7.37 7.74 -7.21
CA ALA A 337 -6.38 8.37 -6.32
C ALA A 337 -5.28 9.08 -7.13
N GLN A 338 -4.82 8.47 -8.23
CA GLN A 338 -3.90 9.13 -9.15
C GLN A 338 -4.52 10.37 -9.80
N TYR A 339 -5.77 10.30 -10.24
CA TYR A 339 -6.49 11.46 -10.79
C TYR A 339 -6.61 12.61 -9.78
N LYS A 340 -6.99 12.31 -8.53
CA LYS A 340 -7.06 13.30 -7.43
C LYS A 340 -5.68 13.93 -7.20
N CYS A 341 -4.59 13.15 -7.19
CA CYS A 341 -3.22 13.63 -7.11
C CYS A 341 -2.72 14.48 -8.31
N ARG A 342 -3.53 14.69 -9.35
CA ARG A 342 -3.24 15.63 -10.45
C ARG A 342 -4.05 16.92 -10.37
N GLN A 343 -5.05 17.00 -9.51
CA GLN A 343 -5.94 18.16 -9.43
C GLN A 343 -5.22 19.38 -8.83
N ALA A 344 -5.49 20.56 -9.39
CA ALA A 344 -4.94 21.83 -8.90
C ALA A 344 -5.84 22.52 -7.86
N SER A 345 -6.90 21.85 -7.42
CA SER A 345 -7.84 22.32 -6.42
C SER A 345 -7.74 21.49 -5.15
N ASP A 346 -8.46 21.93 -4.12
CA ASP A 346 -8.65 21.16 -2.90
C ASP A 346 -9.22 19.77 -3.23
N ILE A 347 -8.61 18.75 -2.64
CA ILE A 347 -9.05 17.35 -2.71
C ILE A 347 -9.47 16.82 -1.35
N ASN A 348 -9.34 17.61 -0.28
CA ASN A 348 -9.84 17.23 1.03
C ASN A 348 -11.36 17.48 1.06
N ASP A 349 -12.14 16.41 1.02
CA ASP A 349 -13.59 16.47 0.89
C ASP A 349 -14.29 16.80 2.24
N ASP A 350 -13.61 16.55 3.36
CA ASP A 350 -14.04 16.87 4.73
C ASP A 350 -15.46 16.38 5.05
N VAL A 351 -15.73 15.09 4.82
CA VAL A 351 -17.09 14.55 4.95
C VAL A 351 -17.64 14.70 6.39
N ASN A 352 -16.76 14.65 7.39
CA ASN A 352 -17.13 14.61 8.81
C ASN A 352 -16.81 15.89 9.60
N GLY A 353 -16.21 16.92 8.98
CA GLY A 353 -15.83 18.17 9.67
C GLY A 353 -14.57 18.05 10.53
N ASP A 354 -13.72 17.07 10.24
CA ASP A 354 -12.49 16.74 10.96
C ASP A 354 -11.22 17.22 10.21
N ALA A 355 -11.40 18.07 9.20
CA ALA A 355 -10.36 18.45 8.25
C ALA A 355 -9.17 19.20 8.84
N TRP A 356 -7.98 18.83 8.33
CA TRP A 356 -6.73 19.56 8.51
C TRP A 356 -6.61 20.85 7.67
N GLY A 357 -7.58 21.13 6.79
CA GLY A 357 -7.59 22.30 5.91
C GLY A 357 -7.49 21.93 4.42
N THR A 358 -7.02 22.87 3.60
CA THR A 358 -6.98 22.72 2.14
C THR A 358 -5.74 21.96 1.67
N VAL A 359 -5.96 20.98 0.79
CA VAL A 359 -4.91 20.14 0.22
C VAL A 359 -5.06 20.08 -1.30
N TYR A 360 -4.12 20.65 -2.04
CA TYR A 360 -4.10 20.56 -3.49
C TYR A 360 -3.51 19.24 -3.96
N GLY A 361 -4.29 18.51 -4.75
CA GLY A 361 -3.93 17.16 -5.18
C GLY A 361 -2.59 17.07 -5.89
N ASN A 362 -2.26 18.03 -6.75
CA ASN A 362 -1.01 18.08 -7.51
C ASN A 362 0.26 18.19 -6.65
N ILE A 363 0.15 18.52 -5.36
CA ILE A 363 1.29 18.60 -4.44
C ILE A 363 1.08 17.76 -3.18
N ALA A 364 -0.12 17.20 -2.99
CA ALA A 364 -0.41 16.17 -2.01
C ALA A 364 0.49 14.94 -2.24
N PRO A 365 1.00 14.25 -1.21
CA PRO A 365 1.72 13.00 -1.37
C PRO A 365 0.86 11.94 -2.05
N VAL A 366 1.52 10.99 -2.71
CA VAL A 366 0.85 9.84 -3.31
C VAL A 366 0.08 9.03 -2.26
N PHE A 367 -1.05 8.42 -2.66
CA PHE A 367 -1.92 7.67 -1.75
C PHE A 367 -1.77 6.16 -1.87
N THR A 368 -1.43 5.65 -3.06
CA THR A 368 -1.44 4.21 -3.33
C THR A 368 -0.42 3.84 -4.41
N GLY A 369 0.02 2.58 -4.43
CA GLY A 369 0.89 2.01 -5.45
C GLY A 369 0.85 0.49 -5.42
N PHE A 370 0.99 -0.16 -6.57
CA PHE A 370 0.99 -1.62 -6.66
C PHE A 370 2.39 -2.21 -6.51
N VAL A 371 2.48 -3.32 -5.75
CA VAL A 371 3.65 -4.21 -5.75
C VAL A 371 3.16 -5.58 -6.20
N GLY A 372 3.47 -5.95 -7.45
CA GLY A 372 2.83 -7.10 -8.09
C GLY A 372 1.34 -6.83 -8.30
N ASP A 373 0.47 -7.68 -7.74
CA ASP A 373 -0.99 -7.53 -7.80
C ASP A 373 -1.60 -6.94 -6.53
N THR A 374 -0.82 -6.81 -5.46
CA THR A 374 -1.25 -6.23 -4.18
C THR A 374 -1.17 -4.71 -4.23
N LEU A 375 -2.27 -4.04 -3.85
CA LEU A 375 -2.29 -2.60 -3.65
C LEU A 375 -1.70 -2.27 -2.28
N HIS A 376 -0.65 -1.45 -2.27
CA HIS A 376 -0.14 -0.84 -1.05
C HIS A 376 -0.66 0.59 -0.96
N THR A 377 -1.20 0.97 0.19
CA THR A 377 -1.45 2.39 0.48
C THR A 377 -0.15 3.10 0.84
N ALA A 378 -0.15 4.42 0.80
CA ALA A 378 0.91 5.22 1.38
C ALA A 378 0.77 5.27 2.91
N HIS A 379 1.82 5.72 3.58
CA HIS A 379 1.88 5.75 5.04
C HIS A 379 0.76 6.59 5.68
N GLY A 380 -0.03 6.04 6.60
CA GLY A 380 -1.18 6.71 7.21
C GLY A 380 -2.43 6.78 6.32
N VAL A 381 -2.46 6.07 5.19
CA VAL A 381 -3.63 6.00 4.30
C VAL A 381 -4.41 4.70 4.53
N PHE A 382 -5.71 4.81 4.77
CA PHE A 382 -6.66 3.70 4.80
C PHE A 382 -7.64 3.77 3.61
N VAL A 383 -8.21 2.62 3.25
CA VAL A 383 -9.24 2.51 2.22
C VAL A 383 -10.48 1.89 2.85
N ASP A 384 -11.55 2.66 2.95
CA ASP A 384 -12.87 2.21 3.43
C ASP A 384 -13.75 1.76 2.27
N ASN A 385 -14.67 0.84 2.55
CA ASN A 385 -15.73 0.39 1.65
C ASN A 385 -15.26 -0.10 0.26
N TYR A 386 -14.07 -0.68 0.16
CA TYR A 386 -13.57 -1.35 -1.04
C TYR A 386 -14.32 -2.67 -1.31
N ASP A 387 -14.24 -3.20 -2.53
CA ASP A 387 -14.87 -4.49 -2.86
C ASP A 387 -14.23 -5.63 -2.06
N VAL A 388 -15.03 -6.34 -1.27
CA VAL A 388 -14.57 -7.42 -0.36
C VAL A 388 -13.81 -8.54 -1.07
N ASN A 389 -14.01 -8.74 -2.38
CA ASN A 389 -13.26 -9.71 -3.16
C ASN A 389 -11.76 -9.37 -3.26
N ASP A 390 -11.41 -8.10 -3.06
CA ASP A 390 -10.03 -7.61 -3.09
C ASP A 390 -9.36 -7.58 -1.71
N LYS A 391 -10.05 -8.04 -0.65
CA LYS A 391 -9.59 -7.96 0.75
C LYS A 391 -8.19 -8.54 0.97
N ASN A 392 -7.87 -9.65 0.29
CA ASN A 392 -6.58 -10.31 0.43
C ASN A 392 -5.44 -9.60 -0.31
N ASP A 393 -5.76 -8.68 -1.23
CA ASP A 393 -4.82 -8.01 -2.13
C ASP A 393 -4.58 -6.54 -1.74
N LEU A 394 -4.87 -6.19 -0.49
CA LEU A 394 -4.72 -4.83 0.05
C LEU A 394 -3.82 -4.83 1.30
N ILE A 395 -2.83 -3.94 1.28
CA ILE A 395 -1.96 -3.67 2.44
C ILE A 395 -2.03 -2.18 2.77
N MET A 396 -2.44 -1.86 4.00
CA MET A 396 -2.48 -0.50 4.50
C MET A 396 -1.33 -0.19 5.43
N TRP A 397 -0.77 1.01 5.35
CA TRP A 397 0.31 1.41 6.24
C TRP A 397 -0.21 2.33 7.32
N ASP A 398 -0.12 1.91 8.58
CA ASP A 398 -0.60 2.68 9.73
C ASP A 398 0.35 3.83 10.10
N ILE A 399 -0.04 4.61 11.10
CA ILE A 399 0.85 5.53 11.80
C ILE A 399 1.35 4.82 13.06
N THR A 400 2.63 4.44 13.07
CA THR A 400 3.26 3.79 14.25
C THR A 400 3.94 4.82 15.14
N VAL A 401 4.66 5.77 14.55
CA VAL A 401 5.25 6.93 15.25
C VAL A 401 5.07 8.14 14.38
N ASP A 402 4.63 9.22 15.01
CA ASP A 402 4.44 10.48 14.32
C ASP A 402 5.76 11.09 13.80
N GLY A 403 5.69 11.69 12.61
CA GLY A 403 6.77 12.46 11.97
C GLY A 403 6.50 13.95 11.90
N GLY A 404 5.41 14.43 12.50
CA GLY A 404 4.95 15.82 12.45
C GLY A 404 3.49 15.94 11.99
N GLY A 405 2.64 15.04 12.48
CA GLY A 405 1.19 14.94 12.32
C GLY A 405 0.67 15.08 10.89
N VAL A 406 -0.64 15.22 10.79
CA VAL A 406 -1.16 16.24 9.88
C VAL A 406 -1.23 17.49 10.76
N ASP A 407 -0.09 18.09 11.07
CA ASP A 407 0.04 19.34 11.83
C ASP A 407 1.15 20.26 11.26
N SER A 408 1.96 19.72 10.33
CA SER A 408 3.11 20.37 9.74
C SER A 408 3.15 20.20 8.22
N THR A 409 4.15 20.81 7.59
CA THR A 409 4.45 20.62 6.15
C THR A 409 4.80 19.17 5.79
N THR A 410 5.00 18.30 6.79
CA THR A 410 5.35 16.88 6.64
C THR A 410 4.17 16.02 7.10
N ILE A 411 3.18 15.83 6.22
CA ILE A 411 1.99 15.02 6.53
C ILE A 411 2.23 13.50 6.55
N LEU A 412 3.48 13.07 6.38
CA LEU A 412 3.86 11.66 6.35
C LEU A 412 4.41 11.27 7.73
N PRO A 413 3.98 10.14 8.30
CA PRO A 413 4.48 9.68 9.59
C PRO A 413 5.96 9.30 9.49
N ALA A 414 6.68 9.42 10.62
CA ALA A 414 8.10 9.05 10.70
C ALA A 414 8.30 7.55 10.55
N THR A 415 7.40 6.74 11.11
CA THR A 415 7.40 5.29 10.95
C THR A 415 6.00 4.73 10.77
N SER A 416 5.90 3.70 9.93
CA SER A 416 4.66 3.02 9.58
C SER A 416 4.89 1.52 9.49
N THR A 417 3.84 0.76 9.78
CA THR A 417 3.83 -0.69 9.66
C THR A 417 2.72 -1.12 8.70
N GLY A 418 3.04 -2.03 7.77
CA GLY A 418 2.06 -2.61 6.87
C GLY A 418 1.10 -3.54 7.62
N ARG A 419 -0.19 -3.36 7.38
CA ARG A 419 -1.31 -4.11 7.94
C ARG A 419 -2.07 -4.79 6.81
N SER A 420 -2.38 -6.06 7.00
CA SER A 420 -3.22 -6.85 6.11
C SER A 420 -4.42 -7.35 6.89
N PHE A 421 -5.55 -7.47 6.24
CA PHE A 421 -6.68 -8.16 6.84
C PHE A 421 -6.37 -9.64 7.06
N PRO A 422 -7.06 -10.30 8.01
CA PRO A 422 -7.06 -11.75 8.08
C PRO A 422 -7.46 -12.35 6.73
N PHE A 423 -6.67 -13.32 6.26
CA PHE A 423 -6.81 -13.88 4.94
C PHE A 423 -8.05 -14.77 4.87
N THR A 424 -8.90 -14.52 3.88
CA THR A 424 -10.07 -15.35 3.59
C THR A 424 -9.76 -16.23 2.38
N ALA A 425 -9.57 -17.53 2.60
CA ALA A 425 -9.46 -18.49 1.50
C ALA A 425 -10.83 -18.67 0.84
N ALA A 426 -10.86 -18.90 -0.47
CA ALA A 426 -12.12 -19.01 -1.20
C ALA A 426 -11.99 -19.94 -2.42
N GLY A 427 -13.11 -20.49 -2.85
CA GLY A 427 -13.16 -21.37 -4.01
C GLY A 427 -14.57 -21.76 -4.41
N ASN A 428 -14.64 -22.74 -5.30
CA ASN A 428 -15.87 -23.32 -5.80
C ASN A 428 -15.91 -24.81 -5.55
N ILE A 429 -17.08 -25.29 -5.12
CA ILE A 429 -17.46 -26.70 -5.14
C ILE A 429 -18.19 -26.96 -6.44
N ASN A 430 -17.65 -27.84 -7.27
CA ASN A 430 -18.17 -28.14 -8.60
C ASN A 430 -18.80 -29.53 -8.61
N PHE A 431 -20.11 -29.58 -8.86
CA PHE A 431 -20.90 -30.80 -8.85
C PHE A 431 -21.11 -31.33 -10.27
N SER A 432 -21.05 -32.65 -10.44
CA SER A 432 -21.46 -33.32 -11.68
C SER A 432 -22.95 -33.13 -11.97
N SER A 433 -23.34 -33.21 -13.24
CA SER A 433 -24.75 -33.09 -13.69
C SER A 433 -25.69 -33.98 -12.90
N ASN A 434 -25.27 -35.19 -12.51
CA ASN A 434 -26.07 -36.12 -11.71
C ASN A 434 -26.62 -35.52 -10.42
N PHE A 435 -25.87 -34.64 -9.74
CA PHE A 435 -26.39 -33.92 -8.57
C PHE A 435 -27.25 -32.71 -8.95
N VAL A 436 -26.88 -32.04 -10.05
CA VAL A 436 -27.50 -30.78 -10.49
C VAL A 436 -28.84 -31.01 -11.17
N ASP A 437 -29.04 -32.16 -11.79
CA ASP A 437 -30.27 -32.51 -12.49
C ASP A 437 -31.38 -32.91 -11.49
N GLU A 438 -31.01 -33.27 -10.26
CA GLU A 438 -31.88 -33.66 -9.16
C GLU A 438 -32.02 -32.54 -8.12
N VAL A 439 -32.45 -31.35 -8.58
CA VAL A 439 -32.66 -30.19 -7.70
C VAL A 439 -33.90 -30.38 -6.84
N ASP A 440 -33.69 -30.97 -5.67
CA ASP A 440 -34.68 -31.01 -4.61
C ASP A 440 -34.04 -30.64 -3.26
N SER A 441 -34.89 -30.33 -2.26
CA SER A 441 -34.43 -29.97 -0.91
C SER A 441 -33.74 -31.11 -0.14
N THR A 442 -33.62 -32.28 -0.74
CA THR A 442 -32.99 -33.48 -0.18
C THR A 442 -31.59 -33.75 -0.76
N THR A 443 -31.26 -33.17 -1.91
CA THR A 443 -29.91 -33.15 -2.48
C THR A 443 -29.04 -32.11 -1.77
N ARG A 444 -28.06 -32.57 -0.99
CA ARG A 444 -27.28 -31.71 -0.09
C ARG A 444 -25.78 -32.01 -0.11
N TYR A 445 -25.01 -31.00 0.28
CA TYR A 445 -23.60 -31.13 0.60
C TYR A 445 -23.31 -30.66 2.04
N THR A 446 -22.23 -31.20 2.62
CA THR A 446 -21.68 -30.75 3.91
C THR A 446 -20.18 -30.93 3.90
N MET A 447 -19.45 -29.89 4.30
CA MET A 447 -18.00 -29.94 4.44
C MET A 447 -17.62 -30.17 5.90
N TYR A 448 -16.88 -31.24 6.18
CA TYR A 448 -16.32 -31.56 7.49
C TYR A 448 -14.83 -31.31 7.49
N PHE A 449 -14.25 -31.03 8.66
CA PHE A 449 -12.82 -31.24 8.81
C PHE A 449 -12.51 -32.73 8.76
N ALA A 450 -11.44 -33.10 8.05
CA ALA A 450 -10.95 -34.47 8.05
C ALA A 450 -10.52 -34.90 9.47
N HIS A 451 -10.00 -33.92 10.23
CA HIS A 451 -9.63 -33.98 11.64
C HIS A 451 -9.37 -32.55 12.15
N ILE A 452 -9.38 -32.34 13.47
CA ILE A 452 -9.06 -31.04 14.07
C ILE A 452 -7.54 -30.85 14.20
N THR A 453 -6.86 -31.83 14.80
CA THR A 453 -5.40 -31.88 14.93
C THR A 453 -4.90 -33.26 14.55
N SER A 454 -3.75 -33.34 13.86
CA SER A 454 -3.06 -34.60 13.58
C SER A 454 -1.68 -34.54 14.22
N THR A 455 -1.48 -35.33 15.28
CA THR A 455 -0.25 -35.33 16.06
C THR A 455 0.42 -36.70 15.97
N ALA A 456 1.70 -36.74 15.59
CA ALA A 456 2.52 -37.93 15.73
C ALA A 456 3.01 -38.03 17.17
N VAL A 457 2.79 -39.19 17.81
CA VAL A 457 3.13 -39.46 19.21
C VAL A 457 4.03 -40.68 19.27
N THR A 458 5.20 -40.52 19.88
CA THR A 458 6.25 -41.53 19.97
C THR A 458 6.20 -42.28 21.29
N GLY A 459 6.36 -43.60 21.21
CA GLY A 459 6.33 -44.48 22.38
C GLY A 459 4.94 -44.57 22.97
N MET A 460 3.92 -44.60 22.11
CA MET A 460 2.55 -44.79 22.55
C MET A 460 2.37 -46.21 23.08
N LYS A 461 1.59 -46.36 24.16
CA LYS A 461 1.25 -47.64 24.76
C LYS A 461 -0.20 -47.67 25.21
N VAL A 462 -0.75 -48.87 25.27
CA VAL A 462 -2.07 -49.15 25.84
C VAL A 462 -1.86 -49.95 27.12
N SER A 463 -2.46 -49.53 28.23
CA SER A 463 -2.32 -50.22 29.51
C SER A 463 -3.64 -50.30 30.29
N GLY A 464 -3.79 -51.35 31.10
CA GLY A 464 -4.97 -51.53 31.94
C GLY A 464 -6.24 -51.80 31.15
N SER A 465 -6.14 -52.49 30.00
CA SER A 465 -7.29 -52.79 29.16
C SER A 465 -8.32 -53.68 29.87
N SER A 466 -9.60 -53.29 29.80
CA SER A 466 -10.72 -53.99 30.42
C SER A 466 -12.02 -53.72 29.66
N GLY A 467 -12.51 -54.74 28.94
CA GLY A 467 -13.54 -54.51 27.92
C GLY A 467 -13.04 -53.47 26.92
N ALA A 468 -13.89 -52.52 26.53
CA ALA A 468 -13.52 -51.44 25.62
C ALA A 468 -12.61 -50.37 26.26
N GLY A 469 -12.47 -50.31 27.59
CA GLY A 469 -11.72 -49.25 28.28
C GLY A 469 -10.23 -49.58 28.40
N ALA A 470 -9.37 -48.57 28.25
CA ALA A 470 -7.94 -48.66 28.53
C ALA A 470 -7.33 -47.28 28.91
N THR A 471 -6.07 -47.29 29.29
CA THR A 471 -5.24 -46.10 29.46
C THR A 471 -4.29 -45.98 28.28
N LEU A 472 -4.32 -44.84 27.60
CA LEU A 472 -3.34 -44.47 26.58
C LEU A 472 -2.22 -43.67 27.27
N ASP A 473 -0.98 -44.09 27.11
CA ASP A 473 0.17 -43.34 27.62
C ASP A 473 1.23 -43.14 26.53
N TRP A 474 2.08 -42.13 26.68
CA TRP A 474 3.18 -41.87 25.75
C TRP A 474 4.43 -41.34 26.47
N THR A 475 5.60 -41.47 25.83
CA THR A 475 6.88 -41.13 26.48
C THR A 475 7.79 -40.22 25.66
N GLY A 476 7.65 -40.17 24.33
CA GLY A 476 8.54 -39.42 23.46
C GLY A 476 8.18 -37.94 23.27
N ASP A 477 6.91 -37.59 23.44
CA ASP A 477 6.38 -36.27 23.08
C ASP A 477 5.56 -35.68 24.24
N ALA A 478 6.24 -35.04 25.19
CA ALA A 478 5.59 -34.54 26.39
C ALA A 478 4.52 -33.48 26.05
N GLY A 479 3.31 -33.67 26.55
CA GLY A 479 2.18 -32.76 26.34
C GLY A 479 1.44 -32.89 25.02
N ALA A 480 1.82 -33.85 24.15
CA ALA A 480 1.34 -33.94 22.77
C ALA A 480 -0.19 -34.11 22.61
N LEU A 481 -0.87 -34.68 23.60
CA LEU A 481 -2.32 -34.89 23.62
C LEU A 481 -2.98 -34.29 24.88
N ASP A 482 -2.28 -33.40 25.58
CA ASP A 482 -2.79 -32.80 26.83
C ASP A 482 -3.93 -31.80 26.55
N HIS A 483 -4.15 -31.41 25.28
CA HIS A 483 -5.26 -30.55 24.86
C HIS A 483 -6.59 -31.29 24.71
N LEU A 484 -6.59 -32.62 24.73
CA LEU A 484 -7.83 -33.42 24.61
C LEU A 484 -8.73 -33.24 25.83
N SER A 485 -10.03 -33.41 25.64
CA SER A 485 -11.05 -33.33 26.68
C SER A 485 -11.91 -34.61 26.73
N ASN A 486 -12.55 -34.85 27.87
CA ASN A 486 -13.52 -35.92 28.01
C ASN A 486 -14.66 -35.74 26.98
N GLY A 487 -14.93 -36.78 26.19
CA GLY A 487 -15.88 -36.77 25.07
C GLY A 487 -15.26 -36.47 23.70
N ASP A 488 -13.97 -36.12 23.62
CA ASP A 488 -13.27 -36.06 22.33
C ASP A 488 -13.05 -37.45 21.75
N TYR A 489 -12.98 -37.52 20.42
CA TYR A 489 -12.66 -38.75 19.69
C TYR A 489 -11.24 -38.68 19.13
N LEU A 490 -10.56 -39.82 19.07
CA LEU A 490 -9.19 -39.94 18.59
C LEU A 490 -9.09 -41.15 17.65
N ALA A 491 -8.82 -40.91 16.36
CA ALA A 491 -8.42 -41.98 15.46
C ALA A 491 -6.91 -42.21 15.60
N ILE A 492 -6.56 -43.43 15.96
CA ILE A 492 -5.19 -43.87 16.17
C ILE A 492 -4.78 -44.82 15.06
N THR A 493 -3.63 -44.54 14.46
CA THR A 493 -2.96 -45.45 13.51
C THR A 493 -1.48 -45.55 13.83
N GLY A 494 -0.85 -46.70 13.64
CA GLY A 494 0.61 -46.88 13.81
C GLY A 494 1.02 -47.92 14.84
N PHE A 495 0.10 -48.54 15.57
CA PHE A 495 0.41 -49.76 16.33
C PHE A 495 0.68 -50.91 15.37
N THR A 496 1.87 -51.50 15.49
CA THR A 496 2.39 -52.56 14.61
C THR A 496 2.42 -53.92 15.29
N THR A 497 2.55 -53.96 16.62
CA THR A 497 2.53 -55.23 17.37
C THR A 497 1.09 -55.66 17.65
N GLU A 498 0.32 -54.80 18.34
CA GLU A 498 -1.10 -55.04 18.59
C GLU A 498 -1.93 -54.15 17.66
N THR A 499 -2.09 -54.62 16.41
CA THR A 499 -2.80 -53.83 15.38
C THR A 499 -4.25 -53.54 15.74
N ASP A 500 -4.82 -54.32 16.65
CA ASP A 500 -6.17 -54.14 17.20
C ASP A 500 -6.28 -52.90 18.09
N ASN A 501 -5.17 -52.25 18.48
CA ASN A 501 -5.18 -50.96 19.17
C ASN A 501 -5.36 -49.77 18.22
N ASN A 502 -5.20 -49.97 16.90
CA ASN A 502 -5.58 -48.97 15.91
C ASN A 502 -7.11 -48.85 15.82
N GLY A 503 -7.59 -47.69 15.39
CA GLY A 503 -9.01 -47.41 15.23
C GLY A 503 -9.47 -46.18 16.00
N LEU A 504 -10.78 -46.11 16.25
CA LEU A 504 -11.41 -44.96 16.88
C LEU A 504 -11.56 -45.15 18.39
N TRP A 505 -11.15 -44.15 19.14
CA TRP A 505 -11.21 -44.08 20.59
C TRP A 505 -12.01 -42.87 21.04
N GLU A 506 -12.76 -42.99 22.14
CA GLU A 506 -13.39 -41.90 22.87
C GLU A 506 -12.60 -41.62 24.14
N ILE A 507 -12.24 -40.37 24.38
CA ILE A 507 -11.57 -39.93 25.59
C ILE A 507 -12.58 -39.91 26.74
N THR A 508 -12.31 -40.65 27.81
CA THR A 508 -13.25 -40.87 28.94
C THR A 508 -12.79 -40.22 30.24
N GLY A 509 -11.60 -39.63 30.25
CA GLY A 509 -11.06 -38.88 31.38
C GLY A 509 -10.20 -37.73 30.91
N SER A 510 -9.90 -36.78 31.81
CA SER A 510 -9.01 -35.67 31.50
C SER A 510 -7.58 -36.16 31.32
N PRO A 511 -6.87 -35.76 30.25
CA PRO A 511 -5.46 -36.02 30.13
C PRO A 511 -4.69 -35.47 31.35
N SER A 512 -3.70 -36.22 31.79
CA SER A 512 -2.64 -35.74 32.68
C SER A 512 -1.30 -35.92 31.98
N SER A 513 -0.17 -35.62 32.64
CA SER A 513 1.16 -35.65 32.01
C SER A 513 1.45 -36.97 31.28
N ASN A 514 1.20 -36.94 29.97
CA ASN A 514 1.37 -38.04 29.03
C ASN A 514 0.50 -39.29 29.24
N THR A 515 -0.70 -39.14 29.79
CA THR A 515 -1.63 -40.26 29.98
C THR A 515 -3.07 -39.81 29.95
N VAL A 516 -3.94 -40.61 29.33
CA VAL A 516 -5.38 -40.36 29.26
C VAL A 516 -6.15 -41.68 29.25
N THR A 517 -7.27 -41.73 29.97
CA THR A 517 -8.18 -42.88 29.92
C THR A 517 -9.11 -42.75 28.71
N ALA A 518 -9.23 -43.80 27.92
CA ALA A 518 -10.02 -43.83 26.70
C ALA A 518 -10.80 -45.15 26.57
N SER A 519 -11.87 -45.14 25.79
CA SER A 519 -12.62 -46.35 25.42
C SER A 519 -12.62 -46.52 23.92
N LYS A 520 -12.37 -47.73 23.45
CA LYS A 520 -12.45 -48.06 22.03
C LYS A 520 -13.91 -48.09 21.58
N VAL A 521 -14.20 -47.48 20.43
CA VAL A 521 -15.58 -47.35 19.92
C VAL A 521 -15.83 -48.10 18.61
N ASP A 522 -14.84 -48.81 18.10
CA ASP A 522 -14.94 -49.59 16.86
C ASP A 522 -15.40 -51.06 17.07
N GLY A 523 -15.72 -51.43 18.31
CA GLY A 523 -16.26 -52.76 18.65
C GLY A 523 -15.21 -53.85 18.84
N ILE A 524 -13.92 -53.51 18.84
CA ILE A 524 -12.82 -54.41 19.21
C ILE A 524 -12.32 -54.04 20.61
N ASP A 525 -12.05 -55.00 21.49
CA ASP A 525 -11.49 -54.67 22.80
C ASP A 525 -9.98 -54.41 22.69
N PRO A 526 -9.43 -53.33 23.30
CA PRO A 526 -8.01 -53.04 23.24
C PRO A 526 -7.14 -54.05 24.01
N VAL A 527 -5.89 -54.19 23.55
CA VAL A 527 -4.92 -55.12 24.13
C VAL A 527 -3.77 -54.34 24.74
N ASP A 528 -3.41 -54.68 25.98
CA ASP A 528 -2.24 -54.10 26.64
C ASP A 528 -0.98 -54.30 25.79
N GLU A 529 -0.27 -53.21 25.50
CA GLU A 529 0.93 -53.18 24.68
C GLU A 529 2.02 -52.38 25.39
N ALA A 530 3.25 -52.89 25.38
CA ALA A 530 4.39 -52.18 25.97
C ALA A 530 4.90 -51.06 25.05
N THR A 531 5.52 -50.03 25.63
CA THR A 531 6.07 -48.86 24.91
C THR A 531 6.92 -49.26 23.70
N GLY A 532 6.64 -48.69 22.52
CA GLY A 532 7.52 -48.88 21.36
C GLY A 532 7.14 -48.14 20.09
N ASP A 533 5.84 -48.01 19.79
CA ASP A 533 5.41 -47.57 18.47
C ASP A 533 5.20 -46.05 18.37
N THR A 534 5.46 -45.50 17.19
CA THR A 534 5.07 -44.14 16.82
C THR A 534 3.70 -44.21 16.17
N ALA A 535 2.72 -43.56 16.77
CA ALA A 535 1.36 -43.53 16.29
C ALA A 535 0.94 -42.13 15.85
N THR A 536 0.11 -42.05 14.83
CA THR A 536 -0.56 -40.81 14.41
C THR A 536 -1.94 -40.78 15.05
N CYS A 537 -2.19 -39.72 15.80
CA CYS A 537 -3.42 -39.47 16.52
C CYS A 537 -4.16 -38.30 15.88
N LYS A 538 -5.35 -38.55 15.34
CA LYS A 538 -6.22 -37.55 14.71
C LYS A 538 -7.41 -37.26 15.61
N GLN A 539 -7.51 -36.02 16.12
CA GLN A 539 -8.60 -35.60 16.98
C GLN A 539 -9.86 -35.32 16.16
N ASN A 540 -11.01 -35.78 16.68
CA ASN A 540 -12.36 -35.57 16.14
C ASN A 540 -12.40 -35.78 14.61
N PRO A 541 -11.96 -36.95 14.12
CA PRO A 541 -11.89 -37.23 12.70
C PRO A 541 -13.29 -37.32 12.08
N PHE A 542 -13.37 -37.15 10.76
CA PHE A 542 -14.58 -37.47 10.00
C PHE A 542 -15.06 -38.91 10.29
N GLU A 543 -16.38 -39.14 10.27
CA GLU A 543 -17.09 -40.35 10.73
C GLU A 543 -17.09 -40.61 12.25
N SER A 544 -16.40 -39.79 13.06
CA SER A 544 -16.58 -39.83 14.52
C SER A 544 -17.79 -39.00 14.98
N PRO A 545 -18.39 -39.30 16.14
CA PRO A 545 -19.44 -38.44 16.71
C PRO A 545 -18.97 -37.02 17.06
N GLY A 546 -17.65 -36.80 17.17
CA GLY A 546 -17.05 -35.49 17.37
C GLY A 546 -16.72 -34.72 16.09
N ALA A 547 -17.06 -35.23 14.90
CA ALA A 547 -16.76 -34.57 13.63
C ALA A 547 -17.36 -33.16 13.57
N VAL A 548 -16.55 -32.20 13.12
CA VAL A 548 -16.89 -30.77 13.09
C VAL A 548 -17.12 -30.32 11.65
N ILE A 549 -18.24 -29.63 11.41
CA ILE A 549 -18.55 -28.99 10.13
C ILE A 549 -17.67 -27.74 9.98
N VAL A 550 -17.15 -27.53 8.78
CA VAL A 550 -16.32 -26.35 8.46
C VAL A 550 -17.22 -25.13 8.41
N ASP A 551 -16.85 -24.07 9.14
CA ASP A 551 -17.55 -22.79 9.00
C ASP A 551 -16.93 -21.99 7.86
N ASN A 552 -17.79 -21.25 7.19
CA ASN A 552 -17.42 -20.22 6.26
C ASN A 552 -16.79 -19.02 7.00
N ASN A 553 -16.34 -18.00 6.28
CA ASN A 553 -15.71 -16.82 6.88
C ASN A 553 -16.66 -16.02 7.81
N ALA A 554 -17.97 -16.19 7.67
CA ALA A 554 -18.98 -15.57 8.53
C ALA A 554 -19.35 -16.43 9.76
N GLY A 555 -18.68 -17.56 9.99
CA GLY A 555 -18.97 -18.45 11.11
C GLY A 555 -20.24 -19.27 10.93
N THR A 556 -20.66 -19.52 9.68
CA THR A 556 -21.80 -20.39 9.35
C THR A 556 -21.29 -21.66 8.67
N ASP A 557 -21.83 -22.80 9.04
CA ASP A 557 -21.57 -24.10 8.45
C ASP A 557 -21.55 -24.06 6.90
N ILE A 558 -20.53 -24.66 6.30
CA ILE A 558 -20.46 -24.94 4.86
C ILE A 558 -21.29 -26.20 4.59
N ASP A 559 -22.59 -26.02 4.65
CA ASP A 559 -23.61 -27.02 4.34
C ASP A 559 -24.74 -26.39 3.52
N GLY A 560 -25.44 -27.19 2.73
CA GLY A 560 -26.53 -26.63 1.93
C GLY A 560 -27.12 -27.58 0.91
N GLU A 561 -28.13 -27.08 0.21
CA GLU A 561 -28.72 -27.72 -0.98
C GLU A 561 -27.79 -27.56 -2.18
N ILE A 562 -27.71 -28.57 -3.05
CA ILE A 562 -26.96 -28.48 -4.31
C ILE A 562 -27.85 -27.80 -5.35
N SER A 563 -27.89 -26.46 -5.34
CA SER A 563 -28.76 -25.67 -6.21
C SER A 563 -28.16 -25.29 -7.56
N ALA A 564 -26.86 -25.55 -7.76
CA ALA A 564 -26.13 -25.18 -8.97
C ALA A 564 -24.92 -26.09 -9.20
N ALA A 565 -24.45 -26.18 -10.45
CA ALA A 565 -23.24 -26.92 -10.82
C ALA A 565 -21.96 -26.38 -10.16
N SER A 566 -21.97 -25.12 -9.70
CA SER A 566 -20.87 -24.51 -8.97
C SER A 566 -21.41 -23.69 -7.82
N ILE A 567 -20.98 -24.01 -6.59
CA ILE A 567 -21.35 -23.29 -5.37
C ILE A 567 -20.07 -22.70 -4.77
N GLY A 568 -20.07 -21.41 -4.49
CA GLY A 568 -18.92 -20.72 -3.87
C GLY A 568 -18.81 -21.05 -2.39
N PHE A 569 -17.58 -21.13 -1.88
CA PHE A 569 -17.29 -21.19 -0.45
C PHE A 569 -16.16 -20.22 -0.10
N ASP A 570 -16.17 -19.75 1.13
CA ASP A 570 -15.06 -19.02 1.75
C ASP A 570 -14.71 -19.63 3.12
N PHE A 571 -13.53 -19.29 3.63
CA PHE A 571 -12.98 -19.84 4.87
C PHE A 571 -12.04 -18.81 5.51
N ASP A 572 -12.23 -18.48 6.79
CA ASP A 572 -11.32 -17.60 7.54
C ASP A 572 -10.00 -18.33 7.82
N TYR A 573 -9.12 -18.37 6.84
CA TYR A 573 -7.86 -19.12 6.94
C TYR A 573 -7.01 -18.63 8.11
N THR A 574 -6.98 -17.33 8.36
CA THR A 574 -6.09 -16.74 9.36
C THR A 574 -6.57 -16.92 10.80
N ASN A 575 -7.88 -16.81 11.09
CA ASN A 575 -8.35 -16.88 12.47
C ASN A 575 -9.13 -18.15 12.82
N ASN A 576 -9.50 -18.97 11.84
CA ASN A 576 -10.34 -20.13 12.10
C ASN A 576 -9.65 -21.13 13.03
N ASN A 577 -10.20 -21.25 14.24
CA ASN A 577 -9.75 -22.11 15.32
C ASN A 577 -10.83 -23.12 15.73
N GLN A 578 -11.81 -23.40 14.86
CA GLN A 578 -12.95 -24.26 15.22
C GLN A 578 -12.47 -25.63 15.72
N GLY A 579 -13.11 -26.13 16.77
CA GLY A 579 -12.73 -27.38 17.42
C GLY A 579 -11.35 -27.37 18.10
N GLY A 580 -10.63 -26.25 18.11
CA GLY A 580 -9.28 -26.14 18.67
C GLY A 580 -8.15 -26.33 17.66
N ARG A 581 -8.41 -26.25 16.34
CA ARG A 581 -7.33 -26.28 15.35
C ARG A 581 -6.38 -25.11 15.51
N ALA A 582 -5.15 -25.27 15.01
CA ALA A 582 -4.23 -24.16 14.84
C ALA A 582 -4.69 -23.24 13.70
N ALA A 583 -4.93 -21.97 14.01
CA ALA A 583 -5.25 -20.95 13.02
C ALA A 583 -4.04 -20.66 12.10
N ASP A 584 -4.29 -20.07 10.92
CA ASP A 584 -3.30 -19.79 9.86
C ASP A 584 -2.56 -21.04 9.35
N THR A 585 -3.20 -22.21 9.40
CA THR A 585 -2.69 -23.47 8.85
C THR A 585 -3.64 -24.08 7.83
N ASN A 586 -3.11 -24.91 6.93
CA ASN A 586 -3.92 -25.60 5.93
C ASN A 586 -4.95 -26.49 6.63
N ALA A 587 -6.19 -26.43 6.16
CA ALA A 587 -7.28 -27.24 6.71
C ALA A 587 -7.58 -28.43 5.80
N ASP A 588 -7.31 -29.64 6.28
CA ASP A 588 -7.76 -30.85 5.60
C ASP A 588 -9.27 -31.03 5.82
N VAL A 589 -10.00 -31.13 4.73
CA VAL A 589 -11.47 -31.20 4.73
C VAL A 589 -11.97 -32.39 3.92
N ILE A 590 -13.15 -32.86 4.29
CA ILE A 590 -13.90 -33.90 3.62
C ILE A 590 -15.25 -33.32 3.24
N LEU A 591 -15.50 -33.25 1.95
CA LEU A 591 -16.78 -32.84 1.41
C LEU A 591 -17.63 -34.07 1.14
N VAL A 592 -18.82 -34.08 1.71
CA VAL A 592 -19.84 -35.11 1.51
C VAL A 592 -20.95 -34.54 0.67
N ALA A 593 -21.40 -35.27 -0.34
CA ALA A 593 -22.56 -34.94 -1.15
C ALA A 593 -23.47 -36.16 -1.27
N ILE A 594 -24.78 -35.92 -1.14
CA ILE A 594 -25.81 -36.95 -1.19
C ILE A 594 -27.03 -36.41 -1.93
N ALA A 595 -27.63 -37.26 -2.77
CA ALA A 595 -28.93 -37.04 -3.39
C ALA A 595 -29.88 -38.16 -2.96
N TYR A 596 -31.18 -37.90 -3.10
CA TYR A 596 -32.19 -38.95 -2.88
C TYR A 596 -32.33 -39.88 -4.10
N ASP A 597 -32.18 -39.32 -5.31
CA ASP A 597 -32.19 -40.04 -6.58
C ASP A 597 -31.06 -39.57 -7.51
N GLY A 598 -30.74 -40.34 -8.55
CA GLY A 598 -29.84 -39.96 -9.66
C GLY A 598 -28.34 -39.80 -9.37
N ALA A 599 -27.91 -39.66 -8.11
CA ALA A 599 -26.50 -39.52 -7.75
C ALA A 599 -26.10 -40.31 -6.51
N GLN A 600 -25.05 -41.13 -6.66
CA GLN A 600 -24.47 -41.88 -5.56
C GLN A 600 -23.88 -40.96 -4.48
N TYR A 601 -24.03 -41.37 -3.21
CA TYR A 601 -23.26 -40.82 -2.09
C TYR A 601 -21.77 -40.70 -2.42
N THR A 602 -21.26 -39.47 -2.35
CA THR A 602 -19.89 -39.14 -2.77
C THR A 602 -19.14 -38.43 -1.64
N VAL A 603 -17.88 -38.84 -1.45
CA VAL A 603 -16.95 -38.27 -0.46
C VAL A 603 -15.69 -37.82 -1.18
N VAL A 604 -15.29 -36.57 -0.96
CA VAL A 604 -14.11 -35.95 -1.60
C VAL A 604 -13.20 -35.37 -0.53
N ASN A 605 -11.92 -35.73 -0.58
CA ASN A 605 -10.89 -35.11 0.25
C ASN A 605 -10.36 -33.86 -0.45
N HIS A 606 -10.15 -32.78 0.30
CA HIS A 606 -9.50 -31.56 -0.17
C HIS A 606 -8.68 -30.94 0.96
N THR A 607 -7.72 -30.08 0.62
CA THR A 607 -6.99 -29.28 1.61
C THR A 607 -7.22 -27.82 1.26
N ILE A 608 -7.90 -27.08 2.14
CA ILE A 608 -8.02 -25.63 2.01
C ILE A 608 -6.66 -25.02 2.32
N THR A 609 -6.09 -24.37 1.31
CA THR A 609 -4.81 -23.65 1.41
C THR A 609 -5.03 -22.15 1.50
N LYS A 610 -3.98 -21.38 1.83
CA LYS A 610 -3.99 -19.90 1.87
C LYS A 610 -4.04 -19.29 0.46
N THR A 611 -5.09 -19.60 -0.29
CA THR A 611 -5.27 -19.21 -1.70
C THR A 611 -6.76 -18.99 -2.00
N THR A 612 -7.06 -18.11 -2.94
CA THR A 612 -8.40 -17.93 -3.53
C THR A 612 -8.50 -18.62 -4.89
N GLY A 613 -9.72 -18.96 -5.34
CA GLY A 613 -9.92 -19.67 -6.61
C GLY A 613 -9.64 -21.18 -6.53
N GLN A 614 -9.75 -21.76 -5.33
CA GLN A 614 -9.65 -23.22 -5.16
C GLN A 614 -10.84 -23.92 -5.79
N ALA A 615 -10.67 -25.15 -6.28
CA ALA A 615 -11.75 -25.90 -6.92
C ALA A 615 -11.83 -27.32 -6.33
N VAL A 616 -12.98 -27.67 -5.77
CA VAL A 616 -13.29 -29.01 -5.27
C VAL A 616 -14.24 -29.68 -6.25
N ALA A 617 -13.82 -30.77 -6.88
CA ALA A 617 -14.65 -31.48 -7.85
C ALA A 617 -15.38 -32.66 -7.19
N VAL A 618 -16.71 -32.65 -7.26
CA VAL A 618 -17.60 -33.68 -6.70
C VAL A 618 -18.32 -34.38 -7.85
N ASN A 619 -17.82 -35.56 -8.20
CA ASN A 619 -18.34 -36.34 -9.32
C ASN A 619 -19.01 -37.60 -8.79
N ALA A 620 -20.34 -37.66 -8.91
CA ALA A 620 -21.11 -38.87 -8.66
C ALA A 620 -21.30 -39.66 -9.96
N VAL A 621 -21.43 -40.98 -9.79
CA VAL A 621 -22.00 -41.87 -10.81
C VAL A 621 -23.52 -41.90 -10.60
N ASP A 622 -24.24 -42.20 -11.68
CA ASP A 622 -25.69 -42.40 -11.64
C ASP A 622 -26.04 -43.57 -10.73
N GLU A 623 -26.94 -43.34 -9.78
CA GLU A 623 -27.40 -44.38 -8.85
C GLU A 623 -28.64 -45.05 -9.42
N LEU A 624 -28.56 -46.36 -9.66
CA LEU A 624 -29.70 -47.15 -10.12
C LEU A 624 -30.63 -47.43 -8.94
N ASN A 625 -31.59 -46.53 -8.71
CA ASN A 625 -32.62 -46.74 -7.71
C ASN A 625 -33.69 -47.76 -8.18
N TYR A 626 -34.21 -48.53 -7.22
CA TYR A 626 -35.31 -49.46 -7.46
C TYR A 626 -36.61 -48.67 -7.70
N GLU A 627 -37.10 -48.63 -8.95
CA GLU A 627 -38.49 -48.25 -9.21
C GLU A 627 -39.42 -49.32 -8.59
N ASN A 628 -40.04 -49.01 -7.45
CA ASN A 628 -41.20 -49.78 -6.98
C ASN A 628 -42.40 -49.39 -7.86
N ALA A 629 -42.62 -50.18 -8.93
CA ALA A 629 -43.79 -50.08 -9.80
C ALA A 629 -45.12 -50.40 -9.07
#